data_AF-H2JAE9-F1
#
_entry.id   AF-H2JAE9-F1
#
_cell.length_a   1.000
_cell.length_b   1.000
_cell.length_c   1.000
_cell.angle_alpha   90.00
_cell.angle_beta   90.00
_cell.angle_gamma   90.00
#
_symmetry.space_group_name_H-M   'P 1'
#
loop_
_entity.id
_entity.type
_entity.pdbx_description
1 polymer ?
#
loop_
_entity_poly.entity_id
_entity_poly.type
_entity_poly.pdbx_seq_one_letter_code
_entity_poly.pdbx_strand_id
1 'polypeptide(L)'
;MDKVENRQGFGLGHLILRVVIGAVILAITAFLTPGFSISSWFSLLLAAVVLAVLDWAVNKITGVNATPFGRGISGFIIAAVIIYVIKFIVPGYNISLLAAVIAALVYGVVDAIIPGRGM
;
A
#
# COMPACT_ATOMS: atom_id res chain seq x y z
N MET A 1 23.04 31.90 19.04
CA MET A 1 22.62 31.39 17.71
C MET A 1 21.93 30.06 17.97
N ASP A 2 20.61 30.12 18.08
CA ASP A 2 19.77 29.04 18.57
C ASP A 2 19.78 27.86 17.60
N LYS A 3 20.07 26.68 18.14
CA LYS A 3 19.87 25.41 17.45
C LYS A 3 18.38 25.28 17.21
N VAL A 4 17.98 25.33 15.94
CA VAL A 4 16.61 24.99 15.52
C VAL A 4 16.42 23.50 15.80
N GLU A 5 15.94 23.21 17.01
CA GLU A 5 15.45 21.92 17.44
C GLU A 5 14.21 21.62 16.60
N ASN A 6 14.40 20.88 15.52
CA ASN A 6 13.33 20.29 14.73
C ASN A 6 12.59 19.28 15.61
N ARG A 7 11.63 19.78 16.39
CA ARG A 7 10.61 18.97 17.02
C ARG A 7 9.72 18.41 15.92
N GLN A 8 10.15 17.29 15.37
CA GLN A 8 9.28 16.36 14.68
C GLN A 8 8.17 15.99 15.67
N GLY A 9 7.03 16.67 15.55
CA GLY A 9 5.83 16.37 16.30
C GLY A 9 5.36 14.97 15.95
N PHE A 10 5.76 13.99 16.76
CA PHE A 10 5.14 12.67 16.79
C PHE A 10 3.66 12.85 17.12
N GLY A 11 2.80 12.36 16.23
CA GLY A 11 1.36 12.26 16.50
C GLY A 11 0.52 12.17 15.24
N LEU A 12 0.56 13.21 14.39
CA LEU A 12 -0.39 13.35 13.27
C LEU A 12 0.29 13.50 11.91
N GLY A 13 1.38 14.27 11.82
CA GLY A 13 2.10 14.48 10.56
C GLY A 13 2.69 13.19 9.98
N HIS A 14 3.18 12.29 10.84
CA HIS A 14 3.73 11.01 10.42
C HIS A 14 2.66 10.04 9.88
N LEU A 15 1.46 10.03 10.48
CA LEU A 15 0.34 9.21 10.00
C LEU A 15 -0.15 9.69 8.64
N ILE A 16 -0.29 11.00 8.46
CA ILE A 16 -0.67 11.61 7.18
C ILE A 16 0.36 11.27 6.11
N LEU A 17 1.66 11.41 6.43
CA LEU A 17 2.73 11.09 5.49
C LEU A 17 2.70 9.61 5.05
N ARG A 18 2.42 8.68 5.97
CA ARG A 18 2.31 7.23 5.65
C ARG A 18 1.15 6.94 4.71
N VAL A 19 -0.01 7.53 4.96
CA VAL A 19 -1.19 7.37 4.08
C VAL A 19 -0.92 7.97 2.70
N VAL A 20 -0.26 9.13 2.63
CA VAL A 20 0.13 9.77 1.37
C VAL A 20 1.12 8.89 0.61
N ILE A 21 2.15 8.34 1.28
CA ILE A 21 3.11 7.42 0.66
C ILE A 21 2.39 6.19 0.10
N GLY A 22 1.49 5.57 0.88
CA GLY A 22 0.76 4.39 0.42
C GLY A 22 -0.20 4.68 -0.73
N ALA A 23 -0.84 5.85 -0.72
CA ALA A 23 -1.63 6.34 -1.84
C ALA A 23 -0.78 6.50 -3.10
N VAL A 24 0.42 7.07 -2.99
CA VAL A 24 1.35 7.23 -4.12
C VAL A 24 1.81 5.87 -4.65
N ILE A 25 2.21 4.93 -3.77
CA ILE A 25 2.60 3.57 -4.17
C ILE A 25 1.46 2.89 -4.93
N LEU A 26 0.23 2.97 -4.40
CA LEU A 26 -0.94 2.38 -5.02
C LEU A 26 -1.29 3.04 -6.36
N ALA A 27 -1.14 4.36 -6.46
CA ALA A 27 -1.35 5.12 -7.69
C ALA A 27 -0.38 4.67 -8.79
N ILE A 28 0.92 4.58 -8.46
CA ILE A 28 1.95 4.10 -9.38
C ILE A 28 1.67 2.66 -9.78
N THR A 29 1.30 1.81 -8.81
CA THR A 29 0.95 0.41 -9.06
C THR A 29 -0.22 0.29 -10.03
N ALA A 30 -1.28 1.09 -9.86
CA ALA A 30 -2.43 1.12 -10.75
C ALA A 30 -2.05 1.60 -12.16
N PHE A 31 -1.17 2.59 -12.26
CA PHE A 31 -0.70 3.09 -13.55
C PHE A 31 0.14 2.08 -14.33
N LEU A 32 0.95 1.29 -13.63
CA LEU A 32 1.84 0.29 -14.25
C LEU A 32 1.14 -1.06 -14.52
N THR A 33 -0.02 -1.31 -13.90
CA THR A 33 -0.69 -2.61 -13.98
C THR A 33 -1.86 -2.57 -14.98
N PRO A 34 -1.79 -3.31 -16.09
CA PRO A 34 -2.91 -3.40 -17.01
C PRO A 34 -4.10 -4.10 -16.34
N GLY A 35 -5.30 -3.50 -16.47
CA GLY A 35 -6.52 -4.04 -15.86
C GLY A 35 -6.71 -3.69 -14.38
N PHE A 36 -5.90 -2.75 -13.85
CA PHE A 36 -6.14 -2.10 -12.57
C PHE A 36 -6.54 -0.63 -12.82
N SER A 37 -7.73 -0.22 -12.39
CA SER A 37 -8.19 1.16 -12.49
C SER A 37 -8.83 1.64 -11.19
N ILE A 38 -8.61 2.93 -10.90
CA ILE A 38 -9.19 3.63 -9.76
C ILE A 38 -9.94 4.85 -10.30
N SER A 39 -11.24 4.94 -10.02
CA SER A 39 -12.12 5.93 -10.66
C SER A 39 -12.05 7.34 -10.09
N SER A 40 -11.53 7.52 -8.87
CA SER A 40 -11.52 8.81 -8.18
C SER A 40 -10.36 8.93 -7.18
N TRP A 41 -9.92 10.17 -6.94
CA TRP A 41 -8.94 10.51 -5.90
C TRP A 41 -9.39 10.05 -4.50
N PHE A 42 -10.69 10.10 -4.21
CA PHE A 42 -11.24 9.60 -2.94
C PHE A 42 -11.17 8.08 -2.83
N SER A 43 -11.46 7.36 -3.92
CA SER A 43 -11.30 5.90 -3.98
C SER A 43 -9.85 5.49 -3.79
N LEU A 44 -8.91 6.27 -4.32
CA LEU A 44 -7.48 6.04 -4.16
C LEU A 44 -7.04 6.20 -2.70
N LEU A 45 -7.46 7.30 -2.07
CA LEU A 45 -7.14 7.56 -0.66
C LEU A 45 -7.77 6.48 0.25
N LEU A 46 -9.02 6.13 0.00
CA LEU A 46 -9.71 5.06 0.74
C LEU A 46 -9.03 3.71 0.51
N ALA A 47 -8.63 3.38 -0.72
CA ALA A 47 -7.90 2.15 -1.03
C ALA A 47 -6.56 2.07 -0.33
N ALA A 48 -5.82 3.17 -0.22
CA ALA A 48 -4.56 3.20 0.54
C ALA A 48 -4.78 2.93 2.04
N VAL A 49 -5.85 3.52 2.61
CA VAL A 49 -6.21 3.26 4.01
C VAL A 49 -6.63 1.81 4.22
N VAL A 50 -7.49 1.27 3.35
CA VAL A 50 -7.95 -0.13 3.42
C VAL A 50 -6.77 -1.09 3.24
N LEU A 51 -5.85 -0.81 2.32
CA LEU A 51 -4.64 -1.60 2.12
C LEU A 51 -3.80 -1.65 3.39
N ALA A 52 -3.55 -0.49 4.03
CA ALA A 52 -2.79 -0.44 5.28
C ALA A 52 -3.48 -1.18 6.44
N VAL A 53 -4.81 -1.10 6.52
CA VAL A 53 -5.59 -1.82 7.54
C VAL A 53 -5.55 -3.32 7.31
N LEU A 54 -5.73 -3.77 6.07
CA LEU A 54 -5.67 -5.19 5.70
C LEU A 54 -4.28 -5.78 5.91
N ASP A 55 -3.24 -5.06 5.51
CA ASP A 55 -1.85 -5.47 5.75
C ASP A 55 -1.59 -5.62 7.25
N TRP A 56 -1.98 -4.64 8.07
CA TRP A 56 -1.84 -4.75 9.52
C TRP A 56 -2.63 -5.93 10.09
N ALA A 57 -3.86 -6.16 9.63
CA ALA A 57 -4.69 -7.27 10.09
C ALA A 57 -4.08 -8.63 9.73
N VAL A 58 -3.61 -8.81 8.49
CA VAL A 58 -2.97 -10.06 8.07
C VAL A 58 -1.65 -10.28 8.80
N ASN A 59 -0.83 -9.24 8.93
CA ASN A 59 0.42 -9.31 9.68
C ASN A 59 0.17 -9.68 11.14
N LYS A 60 -0.89 -9.16 11.76
CA LYS A 60 -1.23 -9.49 13.14
C LYS A 60 -1.63 -10.95 13.33
N ILE A 61 -2.31 -11.55 12.36
CA ILE A 61 -2.80 -12.94 12.42
C ILE A 61 -1.69 -13.94 12.03
N THR A 62 -0.94 -13.63 10.97
CA THR A 62 0.04 -14.55 10.39
C THR A 62 1.47 -14.32 10.89
N GLY A 63 1.77 -13.15 11.45
CA GLY A 63 3.14 -12.72 11.78
C GLY A 63 3.99 -12.38 10.54
N VAL A 64 3.38 -12.32 9.36
CA VAL A 64 4.02 -12.09 8.07
C VAL A 64 3.54 -10.74 7.54
N ASN A 65 4.39 -9.69 7.48
CA ASN A 65 3.99 -8.46 6.77
C ASN A 65 3.78 -8.80 5.29
N ALA A 66 2.77 -8.19 4.69
CA ALA A 66 2.37 -8.47 3.33
C ALA A 66 3.26 -7.77 2.29
N THR A 67 4.41 -7.19 2.67
CA THR A 67 5.35 -6.64 1.71
C THR A 67 5.96 -7.76 0.86
N PRO A 68 5.80 -7.73 -0.49
CA PRO A 68 6.30 -8.79 -1.39
C PRO A 68 7.83 -8.94 -1.33
N PHE A 69 8.52 -7.80 -1.27
CA PHE A 69 9.97 -7.76 -1.14
C PHE A 69 10.36 -7.79 0.34
N GLY A 70 11.13 -8.82 0.71
CA GLY A 70 11.59 -9.06 2.08
C GLY A 70 11.11 -10.38 2.69
N ARG A 71 10.07 -11.02 2.13
CA ARG A 71 9.54 -12.32 2.62
C ARG A 71 9.39 -13.42 1.57
N GLY A 72 9.77 -13.15 0.32
CA GLY A 72 9.70 -14.13 -0.77
C GLY A 72 8.27 -14.43 -1.22
N ILE A 73 7.98 -15.69 -1.51
CA ILE A 73 6.71 -16.11 -2.15
C ILE A 73 5.50 -15.88 -1.22
N SER A 74 5.65 -16.06 0.09
CA SER A 74 4.55 -15.87 1.04
C SER A 74 4.06 -14.42 1.07
N GLY A 75 4.98 -13.46 1.17
CA GLY A 75 4.65 -12.03 1.11
C GLY A 75 3.99 -11.64 -0.22
N PHE A 76 4.49 -12.19 -1.34
CA PHE A 76 3.91 -11.95 -2.66
C PHE A 76 2.46 -12.44 -2.77
N ILE A 77 2.17 -13.66 -2.30
CA ILE A 77 0.80 -14.21 -2.33
C ILE A 77 -0.12 -13.37 -1.45
N ILE A 78 0.32 -13.01 -0.24
CA ILE A 78 -0.49 -12.20 0.68
C ILE A 78 -0.77 -10.82 0.07
N ALA A 79 0.22 -10.17 -0.51
CA ALA A 79 0.04 -8.88 -1.19
C ALA A 79 -1.00 -8.97 -2.31
N ALA A 80 -0.89 -10.00 -3.18
CA ALA A 80 -1.84 -10.22 -4.26
C ALA A 80 -3.26 -10.42 -3.75
N VAL A 81 -3.43 -11.17 -2.65
CA VAL A 81 -4.71 -11.36 -2.00
C VAL A 81 -5.25 -10.04 -1.43
N ILE A 82 -4.43 -9.26 -0.73
CA ILE A 82 -4.87 -7.97 -0.16
C ILE A 82 -5.31 -7.01 -1.25
N ILE A 83 -4.48 -6.81 -2.29
CA ILE A 83 -4.78 -5.95 -3.43
C ILE A 83 -6.09 -6.39 -4.10
N TYR A 84 -6.29 -7.69 -4.27
CA TYR A 84 -7.54 -8.22 -4.82
C TYR A 84 -8.75 -7.99 -3.90
N VAL A 85 -8.59 -8.13 -2.58
CA VAL A 85 -9.68 -7.99 -1.59
C VAL A 85 -10.17 -6.54 -1.48
N ILE A 86 -9.29 -5.55 -1.67
CA ILE A 86 -9.66 -4.12 -1.60
C ILE A 86 -10.83 -3.77 -2.53
N LYS A 87 -10.91 -4.41 -3.69
CA LYS A 87 -11.98 -4.15 -4.67
C LYS A 87 -13.40 -4.40 -4.13
N PHE A 88 -13.53 -5.25 -3.11
CA PHE A 88 -14.83 -5.54 -2.49
C PHE A 88 -15.21 -4.51 -1.43
N ILE A 89 -14.25 -3.75 -0.93
CA ILE A 89 -14.45 -2.78 0.15
C ILE A 89 -14.54 -1.36 -0.42
N VAL A 90 -13.77 -1.06 -1.47
CA VAL A 90 -13.58 0.29 -1.98
C VAL A 90 -14.35 0.52 -3.27
N PRO A 91 -15.38 1.37 -3.27
CA PRO A 91 -16.08 1.77 -4.49
C PRO A 91 -15.11 2.44 -5.46
N GLY A 92 -15.16 2.04 -6.73
CA GLY A 92 -14.30 2.61 -7.76
C GLY A 92 -12.90 2.00 -7.85
N TYR A 93 -12.58 0.99 -7.05
CA TYR A 93 -11.37 0.19 -7.17
C TYR A 93 -11.66 -1.06 -8.02
N ASN A 94 -11.24 -1.07 -9.29
CA ASN A 94 -11.48 -2.15 -10.21
C ASN A 94 -10.17 -2.88 -10.54
N ILE A 95 -10.10 -4.16 -10.18
CA ILE A 95 -8.95 -5.01 -10.50
C ILE A 95 -9.38 -6.45 -10.81
N SER A 96 -8.79 -7.03 -11.85
CA SER A 96 -8.95 -8.45 -12.19
C SER A 96 -8.01 -9.34 -11.36
N LEU A 97 -8.27 -10.65 -11.31
CA LEU A 97 -7.39 -11.57 -10.57
C LEU A 97 -5.96 -11.58 -11.13
N LEU A 98 -5.82 -11.56 -12.45
CA LEU A 98 -4.52 -11.53 -13.13
C LEU A 98 -3.82 -10.18 -12.90
N ALA A 99 -4.58 -9.07 -12.94
CA ALA A 99 -4.05 -7.76 -12.60
C ALA A 99 -3.60 -7.69 -11.14
N ALA A 100 -4.24 -8.37 -10.19
CA ALA A 100 -3.81 -8.38 -8.79
C ALA A 100 -2.45 -9.07 -8.59
N VAL A 101 -2.17 -10.14 -9.34
CA VAL A 101 -0.86 -10.82 -9.31
C VAL A 101 0.24 -9.90 -9.87
N ILE A 102 -0.03 -9.22 -10.98
CA ILE A 102 0.91 -8.25 -11.57
C ILE A 102 1.08 -7.04 -10.64
N ALA A 103 -0.03 -6.52 -10.10
CA ALA A 103 -0.02 -5.41 -9.16
C ALA A 103 0.78 -5.76 -7.90
N ALA A 104 0.69 -6.97 -7.37
CA ALA A 104 1.52 -7.38 -6.24
C ALA A 104 3.02 -7.35 -6.56
N LEU A 105 3.38 -7.72 -7.79
CA LEU A 105 4.77 -7.64 -8.23
C LEU A 105 5.23 -6.18 -8.31
N VAL A 106 4.45 -5.33 -8.98
CA VAL A 106 4.75 -3.90 -9.15
C VAL A 106 4.74 -3.17 -7.80
N TYR A 107 3.71 -3.39 -6.99
CA TYR A 107 3.56 -2.82 -5.64
C TYR A 107 4.80 -3.13 -4.80
N GLY A 108 5.26 -4.38 -4.83
CA GLY A 108 6.46 -4.77 -4.11
C GLY A 108 7.71 -4.03 -4.57
N VAL A 109 7.90 -3.86 -5.89
CA VAL A 109 9.06 -3.13 -6.43
C VAL A 109 8.98 -1.65 -6.03
N VAL A 110 7.81 -1.03 -6.17
CA VAL A 110 7.59 0.38 -5.88
C VAL A 110 7.75 0.67 -4.37
N ASP A 111 7.19 -0.18 -3.51
CA ASP A 111 7.31 -0.08 -2.05
C ASP A 111 8.76 -0.26 -1.58
N ALA A 112 9.54 -1.13 -2.23
CA ALA A 112 10.97 -1.33 -1.91
C ALA A 112 11.85 -0.12 -2.26
N ILE A 113 11.48 0.66 -3.28
CA ILE A 113 12.27 1.82 -3.75
C ILE A 113 11.99 3.06 -2.90
N ILE A 114 10.78 3.21 -2.37
CA ILE A 114 10.38 4.41 -1.63
C ILE A 114 10.89 4.33 -0.18
N PRO A 115 11.86 5.18 0.23
CA PRO A 115 12.37 5.17 1.60
C PRO A 115 11.35 5.83 2.54
N GLY A 116 10.50 5.00 3.14
CA GLY A 116 9.49 5.42 4.13
C GLY A 116 9.13 4.36 5.17
N ARG A 117 9.84 3.22 5.14
CA ARG A 117 9.51 1.92 5.76
C ARG A 117 8.26 1.33 5.13
N GLY A 118 8.49 0.30 4.32
CA GLY A 118 7.46 -0.59 3.78
C GLY A 118 6.44 -0.91 4.84
N MET A 119 5.18 -0.87 4.41
CA MET A 119 4.02 -0.93 5.29
C MET A 119 4.03 -2.17 6.18
#